data_AF-A0AAU2TCC3-F1
#
_entry.id   AF-A0AAU2TCC3-F1
#
_cell.length_a   1.000
_cell.length_b   1.000
_cell.length_c   1.000
_cell.angle_alpha   90.00
_cell.angle_beta   90.00
_cell.angle_gamma   90.00
#
_symmetry.space_group_name_H-M   'P 1'
#
loop_
_entity.id
_entity.type
_entity.pdbx_description
1 polymer ?
#
loop_
_entity_poly.entity_id
_entity_poly.type
_entity_poly.pdbx_seq_one_letter_code
_entity_poly.pdbx_strand_id
1 'polypeptide(L)' 'MRDVMLAAGLHPEATLRQLFNTQGVWHDVATYAAVAPEWIPQASAAERHILGGDALLPA' A
#
# COMPACT_ATOMS: atom_id res chain seq x y z
N MET A 1 9.51 6.64 8.61
CA MET A 1 8.64 5.98 7.60
C MET A 1 7.67 4.99 8.24
N ARG A 2 8.13 4.06 9.10
CA ARG A 2 7.25 3.11 9.81
C ARG A 2 6.03 3.77 10.46
N ASP A 3 6.22 4.79 11.29
CA ASP A 3 5.10 5.43 12.01
C ASP A 3 4.11 6.11 11.07
N VAL A 4 4.57 6.66 9.95
CA VAL A 4 3.72 7.24 8.90
C VAL A 4 2.85 6.17 8.25
N MET A 5 3.44 5.01 7.92
CA MET A 5 2.72 3.89 7.30
C MET A 5 1.69 3.29 8.25
N LEU A 6 2.03 3.16 9.54
CA LEU A 6 1.10 2.69 10.58
C LEU A 6 -0.04 3.69 10.82
N ALA A 7 0.26 5.00 10.87
CA ALA A 7 -0.76 6.02 11.00
C ALA A 7 -1.70 6.08 9.79
N ALA A 8 -1.22 5.69 8.61
CA ALA A 8 -2.03 5.51 7.41
C ALA A 8 -2.85 4.20 7.39
N GLY A 9 -2.79 3.40 8.46
CA GLY A 9 -3.54 2.15 8.58
C GLY A 9 -2.97 1.00 7.74
N LEU A 10 -1.69 1.07 7.32
CA LEU A 10 -1.06 0.02 6.54
C LEU A 10 -0.44 -1.07 7.43
N HIS A 11 -0.63 -2.33 7.03
CA HIS A 11 -0.09 -3.50 7.70
C HIS A 11 1.37 -3.74 7.28
N PRO A 12 2.34 -3.86 8.21
CA PRO A 12 3.71 -4.22 7.87
C PRO A 12 3.80 -5.68 7.39
N GLU A 13 4.52 -5.93 6.30
CA GLU A 13 4.62 -7.29 5.74
C GLU A 13 6.03 -7.88 5.89
N ALA A 14 7.04 -7.22 5.32
CA ALA A 14 8.39 -7.76 5.27
C ALA A 14 9.44 -6.65 5.12
N THR A 15 10.70 -7.03 5.35
CA THR A 15 11.87 -6.23 4.93
C THR A 15 12.65 -7.02 3.89
N LEU A 16 12.68 -6.52 2.66
CA LEU A 16 13.44 -7.08 1.55
C LEU A 16 14.84 -6.47 1.57
N ARG A 17 15.86 -7.30 1.74
CA ARG A 17 17.26 -6.85 1.84
C ARG A 17 17.84 -6.53 0.47
N GLN A 18 18.54 -5.41 0.36
CA GLN A 18 19.26 -4.97 -0.83
C GLN A 18 18.41 -5.05 -2.11
N LEU A 19 17.16 -4.58 -2.04
CA LEU A 19 16.20 -4.69 -3.15
C LEU A 19 16.59 -3.81 -4.35
N PHE A 20 17.10 -2.60 -4.09
CA PHE A 20 17.53 -1.70 -5.16
C PHE A 20 18.86 -1.02 -4.83
N ASN A 21 19.60 -0.68 -5.89
CA ASN A 21 20.84 0.09 -5.79
C ASN A 21 20.62 1.49 -6.38
N THR A 22 20.87 2.52 -5.58
CA THR A 22 20.88 3.90 -6.05
C THR A 22 22.17 4.58 -5.63
N GLN A 23 22.82 5.24 -6.61
CA GLN A 23 24.08 5.96 -6.39
C GLN A 23 25.18 5.09 -5.75
N GLY A 24 25.23 3.80 -6.10
CA GLY A 24 26.22 2.85 -5.59
C GLY A 24 25.89 2.26 -4.22
N VAL A 25 24.78 2.66 -3.59
CA VAL A 25 24.34 2.14 -2.29
C VAL A 25 23.19 1.17 -2.48
N TRP A 26 23.27 0.01 -1.81
CA TRP A 26 22.16 -0.96 -1.74
C TRP A 26 21.21 -0.61 -0.60
N HIS A 27 19.91 -0.71 -0.87
CA HIS A 27 18.87 -0.33 0.09
C HIS A 27 17.96 -1.50 0.43
N ASP A 28 17.69 -1.64 1.72
CA ASP A 28 16.62 -2.51 2.22
C ASP A 28 15.27 -1.79 2.12
N VAL A 29 14.21 -2.54 1.85
CA VAL A 29 12.86 -2.00 1.66
C VAL A 29 11.89 -2.69 2.60
N ALA A 30 11.23 -1.90 3.45
CA ALA A 30 10.11 -2.36 4.25
C ALA A 30 8.82 -2.24 3.42
N THR A 31 8.09 -3.34 3.27
CA THR A 31 6.82 -3.39 2.54
C THR A 31 5.64 -3.31 3.51
N TYR A 32 4.58 -2.64 3.04
CA TYR A 32 3.33 -2.47 3.78
C TYR A 32 2.17 -2.63 2.81
N ALA A 33 1.05 -3.15 3.30
CA ALA A 33 -0.15 -3.36 2.50
C ALA A 33 -1.40 -2.77 3.17
N ALA A 34 -2.32 -2.28 2.35
CA ALA A 34 -3.70 -2.03 2.76
C ALA A 34 -4.49 -3.33 2.56
N VAL A 35 -4.94 -3.93 3.65
CA VAL A 35 -5.63 -5.23 3.61
C VAL A 35 -7.13 -5.00 3.51
N ALA A 36 -7.80 -5.57 2.50
CA ALA A 36 -9.18 -5.24 2.15
C ALA A 36 -10.18 -5.33 3.33
N PRO A 37 -10.19 -6.40 4.17
CA PRO A 37 -11.01 -6.45 5.38
C PRO A 37 -10.82 -5.27 6.34
N GLU A 38 -9.62 -4.71 6.43
CA GLU A 38 -9.27 -3.62 7.34
C GLU A 38 -9.49 -2.25 6.70
N TRP A 39 -9.31 -2.16 5.38
CA TRP A 39 -9.44 -0.91 4.63
C TRP A 39 -10.89 -0.58 4.23
N ILE A 40 -11.69 -1.55 3.78
CA ILE A 40 -13.07 -1.31 3.32
C ILE A 40 -13.94 -0.55 4.34
N PRO A 41 -13.87 -0.84 5.67
CA PRO A 41 -14.68 -0.13 6.66
C PRO A 41 -14.38 1.38 6.79
N GLN A 42 -13.17 1.79 6.41
CA GLN A 42 -12.68 3.17 6.50
C GLN A 42 -12.63 3.87 5.13
N ALA A 43 -12.92 3.13 4.04
CA ALA A 43 -12.96 3.66 2.69
C ALA A 43 -14.19 4.55 2.44
N SER A 44 -13.95 5.68 1.79
CA SER A 44 -15.01 6.55 1.28
C SER A 44 -15.90 5.83 0.26
N ALA A 45 -17.05 6.42 -0.06
CA ALA A 45 -17.94 5.85 -1.08
C ALA A 45 -17.26 5.76 -2.47
N ALA A 46 -16.44 6.75 -2.83
CA ALA A 46 -15.70 6.76 -4.09
C ALA A 46 -14.66 5.65 -4.16
N GLU A 47 -13.90 5.44 -3.08
CA GLU A 47 -12.91 4.38 -2.98
C GLU A 47 -13.53 2.98 -3.04
N ARG A 48 -14.68 2.77 -2.36
CA ARG A 48 -15.43 1.52 -2.44
C ARG A 48 -15.97 1.25 -3.84
N HIS A 49 -16.36 2.29 -4.57
CA HIS A 49 -16.82 2.17 -5.95
C HIS A 49 -15.71 1.70 -6.91
N ILE A 50 -14.48 2.18 -6.72
CA ILE A 50 -13.30 1.71 -7.46
C ILE A 50 -13.09 0.20 -7.26
N LEU A 51 -13.22 -0.28 -6.01
CA LEU A 51 -13.04 -1.70 -5.70
C LEU A 51 -14.17 -2.59 -6.26
N GLY A 52 -15.39 -2.05 -6.35
CA GLY A 52 -16.56 -2.75 -6.88
C GLY A 52 -16.52 -3.01 -8.39
N GLY A 53 -15.54 -2.46 -9.12
CA GLY A 53 -15.38 -2.70 -10.55
C GLY A 53 -16.37 -1.97 -11.46
N ASP A 54 -17.21 -1.08 -10.93
CA ASP A 54 -18.15 -0.26 -11.72
C ASP A 54 -17.47 0.97 -12.37
N ALA A 55 -16.19 1.21 -12.06
CA ALA A 55 -15.36 2.12 -12.82
C ALA A 55 -15.11 1.52 -14.20
N LEU A 56 -16.03 1.76 -15.14
CA LEU A 56 -15.80 1.61 -16.57
C LEU A 56 -14.47 2.28 -16.91
N LEU A 57 -13.41 1.48 -17.10
CA LEU A 57 -12.24 1.95 -17.82
C LEU A 57 -12.75 2.37 -19.21
N PRO A 58 -12.55 3.63 -19.64
CA PRO A 58 -12.87 4.00 -21.01
C PRO A 58 -12.06 3.09 -21.94
N ALA A 59 -12.77 2.50 -22.92
CA ALA A 59 -12.21 1.62 -23.95
C ALA A 59 -11.15 2.32 -24.80
#